data_AF-A0A7X0DLN7-F1
#
_entry.id   AF-A0A7X0DLN7-F1
#
_cell.length_a   1.000
_cell.length_b   1.000
_cell.length_c   1.000
_cell.angle_alpha   90.00
_cell.angle_beta   90.00
_cell.angle_gamma   90.00
#
_symmetry.space_group_name_H-M   'P 1'
#
loop_
_entity.id
_entity.type
_entity.pdbx_description
1 polymer ?
#
loop_
_entity_poly.entity_id
_entity_poly.type
_entity_poly.pdbx_seq_one_letter_code
_entity_poly.pdbx_strand_id
1 'polypeptide(L)'
;MAVDDGLLGRFRSVAAGLGLTQQQAQQLVDLRVEQARQEAEAHTACSRQWVEQARRDPEFGGAGFQTALAVADRGLAAFATPDLRTLLDHTGLGNHPEVIRLAYRIGRTLAEPGPVQPGAVPAEAMSTADFYAREVFGS
;
A
#
# COMPACT_ATOMS: atom_id res chain seq x y z
N MET A 1 -10.74 -15.87 3.88
CA MET A 1 -9.54 -16.46 4.50
C MET A 1 -9.98 -17.67 5.30
N ALA A 2 -9.50 -18.86 4.97
CA ALA A 2 -9.66 -20.02 5.84
C ALA A 2 -8.71 -19.84 7.03
N VAL A 3 -9.15 -20.19 8.23
CA VAL A 3 -8.26 -20.18 9.40
C VAL A 3 -7.20 -21.27 9.16
N ASP A 4 -5.93 -20.92 9.26
CA ASP A 4 -4.80 -21.84 9.10
C ASP A 4 -4.88 -22.96 10.15
N ASP A 5 -4.79 -24.22 9.70
CA ASP A 5 -4.94 -25.39 10.58
C ASP A 5 -3.86 -25.42 11.68
N GLY A 6 -2.66 -24.89 11.40
CA GLY A 6 -1.59 -24.74 12.38
C GLY A 6 -1.85 -23.65 13.43
N LEU A 7 -2.53 -22.57 13.05
CA LEU A 7 -3.00 -21.52 13.96
C LEU A 7 -4.14 -22.03 14.85
N LEU A 8 -5.11 -22.77 14.28
CA LEU A 8 -6.19 -23.40 15.04
C LEU A 8 -5.68 -24.40 16.07
N GLY A 9 -4.69 -25.23 15.70
CA GLY A 9 -4.06 -26.18 16.62
C GLY A 9 -3.43 -25.48 17.83
N ARG A 10 -2.64 -24.42 17.59
CA ARG A 10 -2.04 -23.61 18.66
C ARG A 10 -3.09 -22.92 19.53
N PHE A 11 -4.13 -22.36 18.92
CA PHE A 11 -5.23 -21.73 19.65
C PHE A 11 -5.93 -22.72 20.58
N ARG A 12 -6.22 -23.95 20.12
CA ARG A 12 -6.83 -25.00 20.94
C ARG A 12 -5.97 -25.37 22.15
N SER A 13 -4.65 -25.50 21.96
CA SER A 13 -3.72 -25.78 23.06
C SER A 13 -3.71 -24.66 24.11
N VAL A 14 -3.68 -23.40 23.68
CA VAL A 14 -3.74 -22.24 24.59
C VAL A 14 -5.08 -22.17 25.31
N ALA A 15 -6.20 -22.33 24.59
CA ALA A 15 -7.54 -22.31 25.16
C ALA A 15 -7.72 -23.41 26.22
N ALA A 16 -7.23 -24.62 25.96
CA ALA A 16 -7.23 -25.71 26.93
C ALA A 16 -6.35 -25.41 28.15
N GLY A 17 -5.14 -24.87 27.94
CA GLY A 17 -4.23 -24.47 29.03
C GLY A 17 -4.80 -23.35 29.92
N LEU A 18 -5.65 -22.50 29.37
CA LEU A 18 -6.37 -21.45 30.09
C LEU A 18 -7.71 -21.93 30.70
N GLY A 19 -8.08 -23.20 30.50
CA GLY A 19 -9.33 -23.77 31.01
C GLY A 19 -10.60 -23.20 30.36
N LEU A 20 -10.50 -22.66 29.14
CA LEU A 20 -11.66 -22.14 28.42
C LEU A 20 -12.59 -23.29 28.02
N THR A 21 -13.89 -23.06 28.20
CA THR A 21 -14.90 -23.93 27.59
C THR A 21 -14.87 -23.82 26.06
N GLN A 22 -15.36 -24.84 25.37
CA GLN A 22 -15.48 -24.83 23.91
C GLN A 22 -16.25 -23.60 23.40
N GLN A 23 -17.31 -23.19 24.11
CA GLN A 23 -18.12 -22.04 23.74
C GLN A 23 -17.33 -20.72 23.88
N GLN A 24 -16.57 -20.54 24.96
CA GLN A 24 -15.72 -19.36 25.14
C GLN A 24 -14.60 -19.30 24.10
N ALA A 25 -13.99 -20.45 23.79
CA ALA A 25 -12.99 -20.55 22.73
C ALA A 25 -13.59 -20.18 21.35
N GLN A 26 -14.81 -20.63 21.06
CA GLN A 26 -15.50 -20.30 19.81
C GLN A 26 -15.79 -18.79 19.70
N GLN A 27 -16.27 -18.15 20.77
CA GLN A 27 -16.52 -16.71 20.78
C GLN A 27 -15.28 -15.87 20.44
N LEU A 28 -14.10 -16.28 20.92
CA LEU A 28 -12.84 -15.60 20.59
C LEU A 28 -12.43 -15.80 19.12
N VAL A 29 -12.67 -16.98 18.56
CA VAL A 29 -12.46 -17.23 17.13
C VAL A 29 -13.39 -16.35 16.30
N ASP A 30 -14.68 -16.29 16.67
CA ASP A 30 -15.68 -15.49 15.97
C ASP A 30 -15.31 -13.99 16.00
N LEU A 31 -14.86 -13.48 17.16
CA LEU A 31 -14.37 -12.11 17.28
C LEU A 31 -13.16 -11.84 16.37
N ARG A 32 -12.21 -12.77 16.28
CA ARG A 32 -11.04 -12.60 15.40
C ARG A 32 -11.44 -12.62 13.92
N VAL A 33 -12.38 -13.47 13.54
CA VAL A 33 -12.92 -13.51 12.17
C VAL A 33 -13.59 -12.18 11.82
N GLU A 34 -14.39 -11.64 12.73
CA GLU A 34 -15.04 -10.33 12.56
C GLU A 34 -14.01 -9.20 12.43
N GLN A 35 -12.98 -9.17 13.31
CA GLN A 35 -11.89 -8.20 13.18
C GLN A 35 -11.16 -8.29 11.85
N ALA A 36 -10.80 -9.51 11.41
CA ALA A 36 -10.14 -9.72 10.12
C ALA A 36 -11.00 -9.26 8.95
N ARG A 37 -12.33 -9.43 9.04
CA ARG A 37 -13.27 -8.91 8.05
C ARG A 37 -13.28 -7.38 8.04
N GLN A 38 -13.35 -6.73 9.21
CA GLN A 38 -13.32 -5.28 9.31
C GLN A 38 -12.01 -4.69 8.78
N GLU A 39 -10.87 -5.32 9.08
CA GLU A 39 -9.56 -4.94 8.53
C GLU A 39 -9.55 -5.00 6.99
N ALA A 40 -10.08 -6.07 6.40
CA ALA A 40 -10.16 -6.22 4.94
C ALA A 40 -11.12 -5.22 4.29
N GLU A 41 -12.26 -4.94 4.93
CA GLU A 41 -13.21 -3.93 4.47
C GLU A 41 -12.61 -2.51 4.55
N ALA A 42 -11.90 -2.19 5.64
CA ALA A 42 -11.20 -0.92 5.80
C ALA A 42 -10.09 -0.74 4.75
N HIS A 43 -9.30 -1.79 4.48
CA HIS A 43 -8.29 -1.78 3.42
C HIS A 43 -8.92 -1.53 2.05
N THR A 44 -10.01 -2.22 1.72
CA THR A 44 -10.75 -2.03 0.47
C THR A 44 -11.31 -0.61 0.35
N ALA A 45 -11.87 -0.06 1.43
CA ALA A 45 -12.40 1.29 1.47
C ALA A 45 -11.28 2.34 1.25
N CYS A 46 -10.14 2.15 1.91
CA CYS A 46 -8.97 3.01 1.73
C CYS A 46 -8.47 2.98 0.28
N SER A 47 -8.35 1.79 -0.33
CA SER A 47 -7.96 1.70 -1.74
C SER A 47 -8.95 2.39 -2.67
N ARG A 48 -10.26 2.30 -2.42
CA ARG A 48 -11.28 3.02 -3.22
C ARG A 48 -11.14 4.53 -3.07
N GLN A 49 -10.92 5.01 -1.84
CA GLN A 49 -10.68 6.41 -1.57
C GLN A 49 -9.45 6.94 -2.32
N TRP A 50 -8.36 6.17 -2.38
CA TRP A 50 -7.19 6.53 -3.16
C TRP A 50 -7.48 6.65 -4.65
N VAL A 51 -8.26 5.72 -5.23
CA VAL A 51 -8.68 5.80 -6.63
C VAL A 51 -9.47 7.09 -6.90
N GLU A 52 -10.39 7.46 -6.00
CA GLU A 52 -11.15 8.71 -6.14
C GLU A 52 -10.26 9.96 -6.04
N GLN A 53 -9.30 9.96 -5.11
CA GLN A 53 -8.34 11.05 -4.96
C GLN A 53 -7.44 11.17 -6.20
N ALA A 54 -6.92 10.05 -6.70
CA ALA A 54 -6.09 10.01 -7.91
C ALA A 54 -6.84 10.56 -9.14
N ARG A 55 -8.12 10.23 -9.30
CA ARG A 55 -8.95 10.77 -10.39
C ARG A 55 -9.14 12.29 -10.30
N ARG A 56 -9.09 12.85 -9.09
CA ARG A 56 -9.25 14.29 -8.80
C ARG A 56 -7.90 15.01 -8.64
N ASP A 57 -6.78 14.32 -8.80
CA ASP A 57 -5.46 14.93 -8.63
C ASP A 57 -5.28 16.07 -9.66
N PRO A 58 -4.80 17.26 -9.24
CA PRO A 58 -4.70 18.41 -10.13
C PRO A 58 -3.58 18.28 -11.19
N GLU A 59 -2.60 17.39 -10.99
CA GLU A 59 -1.45 17.24 -11.89
C GLU A 59 -1.70 16.20 -12.99
N PHE A 60 -2.33 15.08 -12.65
CA PHE A 60 -2.54 13.96 -13.57
C PHE A 60 -4.00 13.51 -13.70
N GLY A 61 -4.90 14.01 -12.85
CA GLY A 61 -6.32 13.66 -12.85
C GLY A 61 -7.15 14.38 -13.91
N GLY A 62 -8.48 14.32 -13.75
CA GLY A 62 -9.43 15.02 -14.62
C GLY A 62 -9.60 14.39 -16.01
N ALA A 63 -9.85 15.23 -17.02
CA ALA A 63 -10.17 14.78 -18.38
C ALA A 63 -9.03 14.00 -19.06
N GLY A 64 -7.78 14.28 -18.66
CA GLY A 64 -6.58 13.61 -19.19
C GLY A 64 -6.14 12.37 -18.43
N PHE A 65 -6.92 11.90 -17.45
CA PHE A 65 -6.49 10.88 -16.49
C PHE A 65 -5.97 9.60 -17.15
N GLN A 66 -6.66 9.07 -18.16
CA GLN A 66 -6.22 7.84 -18.85
C GLN A 66 -4.88 8.01 -19.58
N THR A 67 -4.70 9.16 -20.24
CA THR A 67 -3.41 9.49 -20.89
C THR A 67 -2.30 9.61 -19.86
N ALA A 68 -2.58 10.23 -18.72
CA ALA A 68 -1.61 10.37 -17.65
C ALA A 68 -1.24 9.02 -17.01
N LEU A 69 -2.20 8.09 -16.85
CA LEU A 69 -1.90 6.72 -16.42
C LEU A 69 -0.99 5.98 -17.41
N ALA A 70 -1.18 6.15 -18.72
CA ALA A 70 -0.30 5.55 -19.72
C ALA A 70 1.12 6.14 -19.71
N VAL A 71 1.27 7.40 -19.27
CA VAL A 71 2.58 8.00 -19.01
C VAL A 71 3.19 7.44 -17.72
N ALA A 72 2.38 7.33 -16.65
CA ALA A 72 2.81 6.75 -15.39
C ALA A 72 3.25 5.29 -15.51
N ASP A 73 2.52 4.46 -16.25
CA ASP A 73 2.87 3.05 -16.50
C ASP A 73 4.21 2.94 -17.24
N ARG A 74 4.47 3.82 -18.22
CA ARG A 74 5.80 3.89 -18.86
C ARG A 74 6.91 4.27 -17.87
N GLY A 75 6.64 5.20 -16.97
CA GLY A 75 7.58 5.56 -15.90
C GLY A 75 7.89 4.39 -14.97
N LEU A 76 6.87 3.64 -14.53
CA LEU A 76 7.06 2.44 -13.73
C LEU A 76 7.78 1.34 -14.51
N ALA A 77 7.40 1.08 -15.76
CA ALA A 77 8.03 0.05 -16.59
C ALA A 77 9.53 0.30 -16.84
N ALA A 78 9.96 1.56 -16.83
CA ALA A 78 11.37 1.92 -17.02
C ALA A 78 12.25 1.73 -15.77
N PHE A 79 11.68 1.84 -14.56
CA PHE A 79 12.48 1.91 -13.33
C PHE A 79 12.06 0.92 -12.22
N ALA A 80 10.82 0.44 -12.24
CA ALA A 80 10.34 -0.48 -11.21
C ALA A 80 10.88 -1.90 -11.47
N THR A 81 11.37 -2.54 -10.42
CA THR A 81 11.66 -3.97 -10.45
C THR A 81 10.35 -4.77 -10.44
N PRO A 82 10.37 -6.04 -10.88
CA PRO A 82 9.23 -6.94 -10.73
C PRO A 82 8.71 -7.00 -9.29
N ASP A 83 9.61 -7.07 -8.31
CA ASP A 83 9.25 -7.13 -6.88
C ASP A 83 8.53 -5.87 -6.40
N LEU A 84 8.95 -4.68 -6.86
CA LEU A 84 8.26 -3.45 -6.53
C LEU A 84 6.86 -3.43 -7.15
N ARG A 85 6.71 -3.93 -8.38
CA ARG A 85 5.41 -4.01 -9.06
C ARG A 85 4.45 -4.95 -8.32
N THR A 86 4.95 -6.13 -7.94
CA THR A 86 4.22 -7.09 -7.10
C THR A 86 3.82 -6.48 -5.76
N LEU A 87 4.71 -5.72 -5.10
CA LEU A 87 4.39 -5.03 -3.85
C LEU A 87 3.26 -4.02 -4.03
N LEU A 88 3.31 -3.19 -5.08
CA LEU A 88 2.27 -2.20 -5.37
C LEU A 88 0.92 -2.85 -5.65
N ASP A 89 0.91 -3.98 -6.36
CA ASP A 89 -0.30 -4.73 -6.70
C ASP A 89 -0.91 -5.41 -5.46
N HIS A 90 -0.10 -6.05 -4.63
CA HIS A 90 -0.57 -6.74 -3.42
C HIS A 90 -1.04 -5.79 -2.32
N THR A 91 -0.35 -4.67 -2.13
CA THR A 91 -0.70 -3.70 -1.08
C THR A 91 -1.81 -2.75 -1.49
N GLY A 92 -2.05 -2.60 -2.80
CA GLY A 92 -2.93 -1.58 -3.36
C GLY A 92 -2.29 -0.19 -3.46
N LEU A 93 -1.00 -0.04 -3.09
CA LEU A 93 -0.28 1.24 -3.16
C LEU A 93 -0.15 1.78 -4.60
N GLY A 94 -0.29 0.93 -5.62
CA GLY A 94 -0.37 1.39 -7.02
C GLY A 94 -1.54 2.34 -7.30
N ASN A 95 -2.61 2.29 -6.47
CA ASN A 95 -3.75 3.20 -6.56
C ASN A 95 -3.53 4.54 -5.83
N HIS A 96 -2.46 4.66 -5.04
CA HIS A 96 -2.20 5.82 -4.20
C HIS A 96 -1.82 7.04 -5.07
N PRO A 97 -2.43 8.22 -4.86
CA PRO A 97 -2.19 9.39 -5.72
C PRO A 97 -0.73 9.81 -5.78
N GLU A 98 0.02 9.77 -4.67
CA GLU A 98 1.46 10.10 -4.66
C GLU A 98 2.32 9.12 -5.46
N VAL A 99 1.96 7.83 -5.48
CA VAL A 99 2.69 6.82 -6.26
C VAL A 99 2.44 7.05 -7.75
N ILE A 100 1.19 7.32 -8.12
CA ILE A 100 0.82 7.66 -9.49
C ILE A 100 1.48 8.96 -9.94
N ARG A 101 1.53 9.99 -9.08
CA ARG A 101 2.20 11.27 -9.37
C ARG A 101 3.69 11.09 -9.63
N LEU A 102 4.37 10.33 -8.77
CA LEU A 102 5.78 10.02 -8.95
C LEU A 102 6.02 9.31 -10.29
N ALA A 103 5.26 8.24 -10.56
CA ALA A 103 5.33 7.49 -11.79
C ALA A 103 5.04 8.37 -13.03
N TYR A 104 4.03 9.23 -12.96
CA TYR A 104 3.67 10.16 -14.02
C TYR A 104 4.80 11.14 -14.32
N ARG A 105 5.40 11.77 -13.30
CA ARG A 105 6.54 12.68 -13.46
C ARG A 105 7.73 11.97 -14.10
N ILE A 106 8.06 10.76 -13.64
CA ILE A 106 9.11 9.94 -14.24
C ILE A 106 8.79 9.67 -15.72
N GLY A 107 7.57 9.21 -16.03
CA GLY A 107 7.15 8.93 -17.39
C GLY A 107 7.22 10.14 -18.33
N ARG A 108 6.98 11.35 -17.83
CA ARG A 108 7.15 12.59 -18.59
C ARG A 108 8.60 12.85 -18.96
N THR A 109 9.56 12.56 -18.07
CA THR A 109 10.99 12.72 -18.39
C THR A 109 11.46 11.80 -19.51
N LEU A 110 10.78 10.67 -19.71
CA LEU A 110 11.06 9.74 -20.81
C LEU A 110 10.49 10.21 -22.15
N ALA A 111 9.53 11.15 -22.13
CA ALA A 111 8.87 11.66 -23.33
C ALA A 111 9.51 12.96 -23.87
N GLU A 112 10.25 13.70 -23.04
CA GLU A 112 10.94 14.94 -23.42
C GLU A 112 12.46 14.68 -23.51
N PRO A 113 13.14 14.99 -24.64
CA PRO A 113 14.60 14.91 -24.72
C PRO A 113 15.20 16.10 -23.96
N GLY A 114 15.56 15.91 -22.69
CA GLY A 114 16.19 16.95 -21.87
C GLY A 114 16.67 16.45 -20.52
N PRO A 115 17.68 17.10 -19.91
CA PRO A 115 18.23 16.67 -18.64
C PRO A 115 17.16 16.75 -17.55
N VAL A 116 16.95 15.64 -16.86
CA VAL A 116 16.15 15.55 -15.65
C VAL A 116 16.71 16.56 -14.66
N GLN A 117 15.97 17.62 -14.31
CA GLN A 117 16.35 18.47 -13.19
C GLN A 117 16.11 17.70 -11.89
N PRO A 118 17.15 17.31 -11.15
CA PRO A 118 16.97 16.77 -9.81
C PRO A 118 16.74 17.97 -8.89
N GLY A 119 15.60 18.01 -8.21
CA GLY A 119 15.41 18.91 -7.07
C GLY A 119 14.38 20.02 -7.29
N ALA A 120 13.10 19.64 -7.29
CA ALA A 120 12.15 20.43 -6.53
C ALA A 120 12.18 19.88 -5.11
N VAL A 121 12.94 20.51 -4.21
CA VAL A 121 12.89 20.22 -2.78
C VAL A 121 11.59 20.86 -2.26
N PRO A 122 10.58 20.10 -1.78
CA PRO A 122 9.53 20.68 -0.96
C PRO A 122 10.12 21.00 0.42
N ALA A 123 9.59 22.06 1.04
CA ALA A 123 10.03 22.60 2.32
C ALA A 123 10.21 21.54 3.43
N GLU A 124 11.30 21.67 4.20
CA GLU A 124 11.55 21.11 5.55
C GLU A 124 11.08 19.67 5.86
N ALA A 125 11.07 18.76 4.88
CA ALA A 125 10.98 17.34 5.16
C ALA A 125 12.36 16.78 5.51
N MET A 126 12.45 15.98 6.57
CA MET A 126 13.66 15.22 6.94
C MET A 126 14.19 14.44 5.73
N SER A 127 15.52 14.43 5.52
CA SER A 127 16.09 13.73 4.37
C SER A 127 15.76 12.23 4.44
N THR A 128 15.68 11.55 3.30
CA THR A 128 15.43 10.10 3.28
C THR A 128 16.45 9.35 4.13
N ALA A 129 17.73 9.73 4.04
CA ALA A 129 18.80 9.15 4.85
C ALA A 129 18.53 9.34 6.36
N ASP A 130 18.13 10.54 6.77
CA ASP A 130 17.82 10.84 8.17
C ASP A 130 16.57 10.11 8.66
N PHE A 131 15.53 9.99 7.83
CA PHE A 131 14.33 9.22 8.15
C PHE A 131 14.67 7.76 8.43
N TYR A 132 15.42 7.11 7.52
CA TYR A 132 15.81 5.72 7.73
C TYR A 132 16.74 5.56 8.94
N ALA A 133 17.67 6.49 9.14
CA ALA A 133 18.60 6.45 10.26
C ALA A 133 17.93 6.66 11.62
N ARG A 134 16.80 7.38 11.69
CA ARG A 134 16.12 7.70 12.96
C ARG A 134 14.90 6.83 13.24
N GLU A 135 14.05 6.64 12.24
CA GLU A 135 12.71 6.09 12.44
C GLU A 135 12.61 4.61 12.08
N VAL A 136 13.52 4.09 11.25
CA VAL A 136 13.44 2.71 10.73
C VAL A 136 14.56 1.84 11.27
N PHE A 137 15.81 2.32 11.20
CA PHE A 137 17.01 1.59 11.59
C PHE A 137 17.73 2.23 12.78
N GLY A 138 17.24 3.38 13.26
CA GLY A 138 17.72 4.01 14.47
C GLY A 138 17.33 3.17 15.68
N SER A 139 18.34 2.65 16.38
CA SER A 139 18.19 1.90 17.63
C SER A 139 17.98 2.85 18.80
#